data_AF-A0A2V5QB88-F1
#
_entry.id   AF-A0A2V5QB88-F1
#
_cell.length_a   1.000
_cell.length_b   1.000
_cell.length_c   1.000
_cell.angle_alpha   90.00
_cell.angle_beta   90.00
_cell.angle_gamma   90.00
#
_symmetry.space_group_name_H-M   'P 1'
#
loop_
_entity.id
_entity.type
_entity.pdbx_description
1 polymer ?
#
loop_
_entity_poly.entity_id
_entity_poly.type
_entity_poly.pdbx_seq_one_letter_code
_entity_poly.pdbx_strand_id
1 'polypeptide(L)'
;MPAVTETYSLGVPVKIGRIDQELKKLWEQSEGAMTRASLVNLAVYSEAPGSLEKNTQLIAKITENHACRAIVIGADCKAKQNRVGAWISAHCHISRAGSKQICSEQISFLLEGPCTKLLPSIVFSHL
;
A
#
# COMPACT_ATOMS: atom_id res chain seq x y z
N MET A 1 1.44 -19.52 -21.29
CA MET A 1 1.88 -18.11 -21.17
C MET A 1 2.81 -18.05 -19.96
N PRO A 2 4.03 -17.51 -20.07
CA PRO A 2 4.92 -17.43 -18.92
C PRO A 2 4.34 -16.41 -17.94
N ALA A 3 4.24 -16.79 -16.67
CA ALA A 3 3.92 -15.87 -15.60
C ALA A 3 5.03 -14.83 -15.55
N VAL A 4 4.73 -13.59 -15.91
CA VAL A 4 5.60 -12.46 -15.63
C VAL A 4 5.68 -12.41 -14.11
N THR A 5 6.83 -12.79 -13.56
CA THR A 5 7.12 -12.57 -12.14
C THR A 5 7.30 -11.06 -11.98
N GLU A 6 6.17 -10.35 -11.87
CA GLU A 6 6.19 -8.94 -11.51
C GLU A 6 6.83 -8.85 -10.13
N THR A 7 7.99 -8.23 -10.05
CA THR A 7 8.66 -7.93 -8.79
C THR A 7 7.85 -6.82 -8.11
N TYR A 8 6.82 -7.21 -7.35
CA TYR A 8 6.00 -6.27 -6.60
C TYR A 8 6.87 -5.58 -5.53
N SER A 9 7.17 -4.31 -5.78
CA SER A 9 7.89 -3.43 -4.85
C SER A 9 6.90 -2.82 -3.85
N LEU A 10 7.36 -2.56 -2.62
CA LEU A 10 6.59 -1.80 -1.61
C LEU A 10 6.26 -0.38 -2.09
N GLY A 11 6.97 0.11 -3.10
CA GLY A 11 6.81 1.42 -3.69
C GLY A 11 7.86 2.41 -3.22
N VAL A 12 7.50 3.68 -3.18
CA VAL A 12 8.40 4.78 -2.83
C VAL A 12 8.44 4.95 -1.32
N PRO A 13 9.63 4.96 -0.68
CA PRO A 13 9.75 5.23 0.75
C PRO A 13 9.36 6.68 1.04
N VAL A 14 8.55 6.88 2.09
CA VAL A 14 8.04 8.19 2.49
C VAL A 14 8.14 8.41 3.98
N LYS A 15 8.22 9.67 4.39
CA LYS A 15 8.08 10.04 5.81
C LYS A 15 6.60 10.03 6.18
N ILE A 16 6.26 9.51 7.36
CA ILE A 16 4.87 9.38 7.84
C ILE A 16 4.09 10.69 7.69
N GLY A 17 4.65 11.81 8.16
CA GLY A 17 4.00 13.13 8.07
C GLY A 17 3.91 13.73 6.66
N ARG A 18 4.34 13.01 5.62
CA ARG A 18 4.27 13.43 4.20
C ARG A 18 3.48 12.47 3.32
N ILE A 19 2.90 11.40 3.87
CA ILE A 19 2.18 10.38 3.08
C ILE A 19 1.10 11.03 2.20
N ASP A 20 0.23 11.87 2.76
CA ASP A 20 -0.86 12.48 1.99
C ASP A 20 -0.35 13.42 0.89
N GLN A 21 0.75 14.15 1.15
CA GLN A 21 1.37 15.02 0.17
C GLN A 21 1.98 14.22 -0.98
N GLU A 22 2.67 13.12 -0.69
CA GLU A 22 3.29 12.28 -1.71
C GLU A 22 2.25 11.46 -2.48
N LEU A 23 1.17 11.00 -1.84
CA LEU A 23 0.02 10.41 -2.53
C LEU A 23 -0.61 11.41 -3.50
N LYS A 24 -0.81 12.66 -3.07
CA LYS A 24 -1.36 13.70 -3.95
C LYS A 24 -0.47 13.91 -5.18
N LYS A 25 0.85 13.97 -5.00
CA LYS A 25 1.81 14.08 -6.12
C LYS A 25 1.75 12.88 -7.07
N LEU A 26 1.63 11.67 -6.53
CA LEU A 26 1.49 10.44 -7.33
C LEU A 26 0.28 10.53 -8.26
N TRP A 27 -0.82 11.10 -7.79
CA TRP A 27 -2.02 11.33 -8.59
C TRP A 27 -1.92 12.50 -9.55
N GLU A 28 -1.31 13.62 -9.15
CA GLU A 28 -1.12 14.80 -9.99
C GLU A 28 -0.19 14.53 -11.19
N GLN A 29 0.81 13.66 -11.02
CA GLN A 29 1.71 13.23 -12.10
C GLN A 29 1.04 12.26 -13.10
N SER A 30 -0.10 11.70 -12.73
CA SER A 30 -0.87 10.75 -13.55
C SER A 30 -1.90 11.52 -14.40
N GLU A 31 -1.42 12.34 -15.35
CA GLU A 31 -2.22 13.26 -16.19
C GLU A 31 -3.48 12.63 -16.82
N GLY A 32 -4.61 12.67 -16.12
CA GLY A 32 -5.96 12.40 -16.65
C GLY A 32 -6.29 10.97 -17.12
N ALA A 33 -5.30 10.10 -17.33
CA ALA A 33 -5.48 8.72 -17.79
C ALA A 33 -5.82 7.72 -16.67
N MET A 34 -5.57 8.10 -15.41
CA MET A 34 -5.78 7.27 -14.23
C MET A 34 -7.02 7.74 -13.46
N THR A 35 -8.00 6.86 -13.27
CA THR A 35 -9.11 7.12 -12.34
C THR A 35 -8.78 6.49 -11.00
N ARG A 36 -8.58 7.32 -9.97
CA ARG A 36 -8.45 6.85 -8.58
C ARG A 36 -9.79 6.27 -8.15
N ALA A 37 -9.78 5.01 -7.75
CA ALA A 37 -10.96 4.35 -7.20
C ALA A 37 -10.60 3.79 -5.81
N SER A 38 -11.10 4.43 -4.75
CA SER A 38 -11.02 3.93 -3.38
C SER A 38 -12.44 3.77 -2.85
N LEU A 39 -13.07 2.64 -3.17
CA LEU A 39 -14.45 2.36 -2.73
C LEU A 39 -14.49 1.91 -1.26
N VAL A 40 -13.40 1.30 -0.78
CA VAL A 40 -13.26 0.78 0.58
C VAL A 40 -11.81 0.91 1.08
N ASN A 41 -11.64 0.97 2.39
CA ASN A 41 -10.34 0.81 3.05
C ASN A 41 -10.12 -0.67 3.40
N LEU A 42 -9.02 -1.26 2.94
CA LEU A 42 -8.62 -2.63 3.25
C LEU A 42 -7.32 -2.61 4.06
N ALA A 43 -7.41 -2.86 5.37
CA ALA A 43 -6.25 -2.96 6.24
C ALA A 43 -5.81 -4.41 6.43
N VAL A 44 -4.51 -4.69 6.26
CA VAL A 44 -3.91 -6.02 6.44
C VAL A 44 -2.76 -5.91 7.42
N TYR A 45 -2.85 -6.62 8.55
CA TYR A 45 -1.81 -6.68 9.57
C TYR A 45 -1.15 -8.06 9.62
N SER A 46 0.17 -8.11 9.78
CA SER A 46 0.89 -9.36 9.99
C SER A 46 2.17 -9.16 10.78
N GLU A 47 2.46 -10.08 11.70
CA GLU A 47 3.72 -10.16 12.44
C GLU A 47 4.72 -11.15 11.83
N ALA A 48 4.34 -11.85 10.75
CA ALA A 48 5.20 -12.80 10.09
C ALA A 48 6.35 -12.09 9.34
N PRO A 49 7.61 -12.54 9.47
CA PRO A 49 8.73 -11.98 8.70
C PRO A 49 8.48 -12.03 7.18
N GLY A 50 8.82 -10.93 6.49
CA GLY A 50 8.62 -10.80 5.04
C GLY A 50 7.14 -10.76 4.63
N SER A 51 6.22 -10.44 5.55
CA SER A 51 4.79 -10.34 5.22
C SER A 51 4.45 -9.11 4.40
N LEU A 52 5.24 -8.03 4.48
CA LEU A 52 4.98 -6.81 3.71
C LEU A 52 4.98 -7.07 2.21
N GLU A 53 6.01 -7.75 1.72
CA GLU A 53 6.17 -8.08 0.31
C GLU A 53 5.08 -9.06 -0.12
N LYS A 54 4.86 -10.14 0.65
CA LYS A 54 3.82 -11.15 0.37
C LYS A 54 2.42 -10.53 0.31
N ASN A 55 2.10 -9.65 1.27
CA ASN A 55 0.81 -8.99 1.30
C ASN A 55 0.68 -7.95 0.19
N THR A 56 1.76 -7.26 -0.20
CA THR A 56 1.75 -6.37 -1.37
C THR A 56 1.40 -7.13 -2.65
N GLN A 57 1.96 -8.33 -2.85
CA GLN A 57 1.61 -9.21 -3.97
C GLN A 57 0.14 -9.64 -3.94
N LEU A 58 -0.39 -9.90 -2.75
CA LEU A 58 -1.81 -10.25 -2.57
C LEU A 58 -2.72 -9.05 -2.88
N ILE A 59 -2.36 -7.86 -2.42
CA ILE A 59 -3.10 -6.62 -2.70
C ILE A 59 -3.12 -6.33 -4.20
N ALA A 60 -2.01 -6.52 -4.92
CA ALA A 60 -1.98 -6.34 -6.37
C ALA A 60 -3.05 -7.18 -7.07
N LYS A 61 -3.23 -8.44 -6.66
CA LYS A 61 -4.27 -9.34 -7.18
C LYS A 61 -5.69 -8.94 -6.77
N ILE A 62 -5.88 -8.47 -5.53
CA ILE A 62 -7.20 -8.00 -5.06
C ILE A 62 -7.63 -6.77 -5.87
N THR A 63 -6.70 -5.84 -6.08
CA THR A 63 -6.95 -4.57 -6.76
C THR A 63 -7.21 -4.70 -8.26
N GLU A 64 -6.93 -5.86 -8.86
CA GLU A 64 -7.37 -6.19 -10.23
C GLU A 64 -8.89 -6.15 -10.40
N ASN A 65 -9.64 -6.55 -9.37
CA ASN A 65 -11.09 -6.67 -9.43
C ASN A 65 -11.81 -5.80 -8.39
N HIS A 66 -11.10 -5.31 -7.38
CA HIS A 66 -11.67 -4.56 -6.27
C HIS A 66 -10.87 -3.29 -6.00
N ALA A 67 -11.43 -2.16 -6.43
CA ALA A 67 -10.86 -0.85 -6.15
C ALA A 67 -10.87 -0.51 -4.65
N CYS A 68 -9.70 -0.37 -4.03
CA CYS A 68 -9.59 -0.09 -2.60
C CYS A 68 -8.36 0.77 -2.26
N ARG A 69 -8.41 1.44 -1.10
CA ARG A 69 -7.22 1.91 -0.40
C ARG A 69 -6.69 0.77 0.46
N ALA A 70 -5.55 0.20 0.08
CA ALA A 70 -4.89 -0.83 0.85
C ALA A 70 -3.95 -0.21 1.91
N ILE A 71 -4.05 -0.67 3.15
CA ILE A 71 -3.16 -0.31 4.25
C ILE A 71 -2.48 -1.59 4.73
N VAL A 72 -1.22 -1.80 4.35
CA VAL A 72 -0.48 -3.04 4.63
C VAL A 72 0.51 -2.81 5.76
N ILE A 73 0.43 -3.59 6.82
CA ILE A 73 1.21 -3.37 8.05
C ILE A 73 1.98 -4.65 8.37
N GLY A 74 3.30 -4.56 8.28
CA GLY A 74 4.22 -5.53 8.87
C GLY A 74 4.65 -5.06 10.24
N ALA A 75 4.60 -5.95 11.23
CA ALA A 75 5.03 -5.65 12.59
C ALA A 75 6.07 -6.66 13.08
N ASP A 76 7.26 -6.19 13.43
CA ASP A 76 8.23 -6.94 14.22
C ASP A 76 8.19 -6.43 15.67
N CYS A 77 7.23 -6.96 16.43
CA CYS A 77 7.02 -6.65 17.84
C CYS A 77 8.21 -7.02 18.74
N LYS A 78 9.15 -7.84 18.23
CA LYS A 78 10.31 -8.37 18.95
C LYS A 78 11.60 -7.67 18.56
N ALA A 79 11.58 -6.80 17.55
CA ALA A 79 12.74 -6.02 17.16
C ALA A 79 13.24 -5.18 18.33
N LYS A 80 14.56 -5.12 18.49
CA LYS A 80 15.21 -4.31 19.53
C LYS A 80 15.17 -2.81 19.23
N GLN A 81 14.96 -2.46 17.96
CA GLN A 81 14.88 -1.10 17.48
C GLN A 81 13.42 -0.64 17.50
N ASN A 82 13.19 0.64 17.81
CA ASN A 82 11.88 1.26 17.71
C ASN A 82 11.83 2.12 16.45
N ARG A 83 11.40 1.53 15.33
CA ARG A 83 11.43 2.17 14.02
C ARG A 83 10.08 2.03 13.34
N VAL A 84 9.71 3.08 12.60
CA VAL A 84 8.58 3.03 11.68
C VAL A 84 9.07 3.38 10.28
N GLY A 85 8.89 2.46 9.34
CA GLY A 85 9.06 2.69 7.91
C GLY A 85 7.70 2.86 7.24
N ALA A 86 7.63 3.70 6.21
CA ALA A 86 6.42 3.86 5.40
C ALA A 86 6.75 3.93 3.90
N TRP A 87 5.86 3.37 3.09
CA TRP A 87 5.93 3.39 1.63
C TRP A 87 4.57 3.64 1.02
N ILE A 88 4.55 4.24 -0.17
CA ILE A 88 3.34 4.38 -0.98
C ILE A 88 3.54 3.76 -2.35
N SER A 89 2.50 3.12 -2.87
CA SER A 89 2.43 2.56 -4.21
C SER A 89 1.02 2.69 -4.77
N ALA A 90 0.89 2.52 -6.08
CA ALA A 90 -0.39 2.39 -6.75
C ALA A 90 -0.42 1.11 -7.59
N HIS A 91 -1.54 0.40 -7.51
CA HIS A 91 -1.82 -0.80 -8.30
C HIS A 91 -2.81 -0.42 -9.38
N CYS A 92 -2.34 -0.39 -10.63
CA CYS A 92 -3.07 0.20 -11.74
C CYS A 92 -3.35 -0.82 -12.83
N HIS A 93 -4.62 -1.10 -13.07
CA HIS A 93 -5.08 -2.13 -14.00
C HIS A 93 -5.93 -1.53 -15.11
N ILE A 94 -5.84 -2.06 -16.33
CA ILE A 94 -6.67 -1.63 -17.44
C ILE A 94 -8.10 -2.15 -17.22
N SER A 95 -9.08 -1.25 -17.23
CA SER A 95 -10.48 -1.65 -17.10
C SER A 95 -10.90 -2.58 -18.25
N ARG A 96 -11.72 -3.60 -17.96
CA ARG A 96 -12.30 -4.53 -18.96
C ARG A 96 -13.09 -3.81 -20.07
N ALA A 97 -13.53 -2.57 -19.85
CA ALA A 97 -14.26 -1.75 -20.82
C ALA A 97 -13.35 -0.92 -21.77
N GLY A 98 -12.03 -1.04 -21.67
CA GLY A 98 -11.07 -0.33 -22.53
C GLY A 98 -10.53 1.00 -21.96
N SER A 99 -9.37 1.41 -22.50
CA SER A 99 -8.50 2.61 -22.37
C SER A 99 -8.33 3.35 -21.03
N LYS A 100 -9.23 3.23 -20.05
CA LYS A 100 -9.11 3.85 -18.72
C LYS A 100 -8.46 2.88 -17.75
N GLN A 101 -7.40 3.35 -17.11
CA GLN A 101 -6.68 2.59 -16.10
C GLN A 101 -7.24 2.98 -14.72
N ILE A 102 -7.67 1.96 -13.96
CA ILE A 102 -8.19 2.12 -12.61
C ILE A 102 -7.04 1.83 -11.66
N CYS A 103 -6.79 2.77 -10.75
CA CYS A 103 -5.73 2.62 -9.76
C CYS A 103 -6.28 2.55 -8.34
N SER A 104 -5.74 1.60 -7.58
CA SER A 104 -5.89 1.48 -6.14
C SER A 104 -4.60 1.94 -5.47
N GLU A 105 -4.68 2.72 -4.40
CA GLU A 105 -3.49 3.10 -3.62
C GLU A 105 -3.17 2.04 -2.57
N GLN A 106 -1.89 1.86 -2.30
CA GLN A 106 -1.38 1.10 -1.17
C GLN A 106 -0.47 1.99 -0.32
N ILE A 107 -0.71 1.97 0.98
CA ILE A 107 0.16 2.55 2.00
C ILE A 107 0.70 1.40 2.82
N SER A 108 2.02 1.28 2.92
CA SER A 108 2.68 0.18 3.63
C SER A 108 3.42 0.72 4.84
N PHE A 109 3.35 0.00 5.97
CA PHE A 109 4.04 0.33 7.22
C PHE A 109 4.84 -0.85 7.73
N LEU A 110 6.10 -0.58 8.10
CA LEU A 110 6.90 -1.51 8.89
C LEU A 110 7.02 -0.94 10.30
N LEU A 111 6.49 -1.64 11.29
CA LEU A 111 6.60 -1.29 12.70
C LEU A 111 7.63 -2.23 13.34
N GLU A 112 8.67 -1.68 13.94
CA GLU A 112 9.68 -2.43 14.69
C GLU A 112 9.65 -1.96 16.15
N GLY A 113 9.76 -2.89 17.11
CA GLY A 113 9.77 -2.59 18.53
C GLY A 113 8.39 -2.76 19.16
N PRO A 114 8.00 -2.01 20.21
CA PRO A 114 6.68 -2.15 20.84
C PRO A 114 5.51 -1.69 19.92
N CYS A 115 5.15 -2.48 18.91
CA CYS A 115 4.28 -2.08 17.79
C CYS A 115 2.85 -1.72 18.20
N THR A 116 2.33 -2.30 19.29
CA THR A 116 0.91 -2.17 19.69
C THR A 116 0.49 -0.73 20.02
N LYS A 117 1.44 0.14 20.40
CA LYS A 117 1.14 1.54 20.74
C LYS A 117 0.94 2.44 19.52
N LEU A 118 1.62 2.15 18.42
CA LEU A 118 1.63 3.02 17.23
C LEU A 118 0.59 2.60 16.19
N LEU A 119 0.16 1.33 16.23
CA LEU A 119 -0.76 0.74 15.28
C LEU A 119 -2.09 1.51 15.14
N PRO A 120 -2.81 1.88 16.23
CA PRO A 120 -4.08 2.59 16.09
C PRO A 120 -3.91 3.94 15.41
N SER A 121 -2.94 4.75 15.85
CA SER A 121 -2.68 6.07 15.28
C SER A 121 -2.34 5.99 13.80
N ILE A 122 -1.50 5.03 13.40
CA ILE A 122 -1.11 4.84 12.00
C ILE A 122 -2.30 4.43 11.14
N VAL A 123 -3.14 3.50 11.61
CA VAL A 123 -4.32 3.07 10.85
C VAL A 123 -5.33 4.21 10.73
N PHE A 124 -5.72 4.82 11.85
CA PHE A 124 -6.79 5.84 11.86
C PHE A 124 -6.45 7.12 11.10
N SER A 125 -5.16 7.48 10.99
CA SER A 125 -4.75 8.64 10.18
C SER A 125 -4.94 8.45 8.66
N HIS A 126 -5.18 7.23 8.19
CA HIS A 126 -5.27 6.92 6.76
C HIS A 126 -6.59 6.26 6.33
N LEU A 127 -7.56 6.16 7.25
CA LEU A 127 -8.94 5.76 6.93
C LEU A 127 -9.73 6.91 6.29
#